data_AF-D8U6Z2-F1
#
_entry.id   AF-D8U6Z2-F1
#
_cell.length_a   1.000
_cell.length_b   1.000
_cell.length_c   1.000
_cell.angle_alpha   90.00
_cell.angle_beta   90.00
_cell.angle_gamma   90.00
#
_symmetry.space_group_name_H-M   'P 1'
#
loop_
_entity.id
_entity.type
_entity.pdbx_description
1 polymer ?
#
loop_
_entity_poly.entity_id
_entity_poly.type
_entity_poly.pdbx_seq_one_letter_code
_entity_poly.pdbx_strand_id
1 'polypeptide(L)'
;MASELVRFNEETKGFEVSSQAVNVLRSLTGPICVVAVCGRARQGKSFLLNQLLARLQGPVTGPQPTASRRFAVGSTVKPCTKGLWLWSRPIPRRLPNGQTCHV
;
A
#
# COMPACT_ATOMS: atom_id res chain seq x y z
N MET A 1 -5.49 4.30 -1.48
CA MET A 1 -6.23 3.01 -1.53
C MET A 1 -5.20 1.95 -1.87
N ALA A 2 -5.46 0.66 -1.68
CA ALA A 2 -4.49 -0.34 -2.15
C ALA A 2 -4.58 -0.43 -3.68
N SER A 3 -3.44 -0.34 -4.36
CA SER A 3 -3.34 -0.41 -5.83
C SER A 3 -2.26 -1.41 -6.20
N GLU A 4 -2.47 -2.20 -7.25
CA GLU A 4 -1.43 -3.08 -7.78
C GLU A 4 -0.27 -2.25 -8.33
N LEU A 5 0.95 -2.63 -7.95
CA LEU A 5 2.19 -2.05 -8.47
C LEU A 5 2.81 -2.97 -9.52
N VAL A 6 2.93 -4.26 -9.20
CA VAL A 6 3.43 -5.27 -10.12
C VAL A 6 2.48 -6.46 -10.12
N ARG A 7 2.06 -6.89 -11.30
CA ARG A 7 1.27 -8.11 -11.50
C ARG A 7 2.03 -9.09 -12.39
N PHE A 8 1.75 -10.37 -12.21
CA PHE A 8 2.22 -11.40 -13.13
C PHE A 8 1.17 -11.58 -14.23
N ASN A 9 1.58 -11.44 -15.49
CA ASN A 9 0.73 -11.72 -16.65
C ASN A 9 0.91 -13.20 -17.04
N GLU A 10 -0.19 -13.96 -16.98
CA GLU A 10 -0.19 -15.40 -17.27
C GLU A 10 -0.01 -15.74 -18.75
N GLU A 11 -0.36 -14.82 -19.66
CA GLU A 11 -0.25 -14.99 -21.11
C GLU A 11 1.18 -14.75 -21.58
N THR A 12 1.79 -13.65 -21.14
CA THR A 12 3.16 -13.31 -21.51
C THR A 12 4.21 -14.02 -20.64
N LYS A 13 3.77 -14.68 -19.56
CA LYS A 13 4.61 -15.27 -18.51
C LYS A 13 5.62 -14.26 -17.92
N GLY A 14 5.28 -12.97 -17.98
CA GLY A 14 6.11 -11.87 -17.54
C GLY A 14 5.50 -11.07 -16.38
N PHE A 15 6.27 -10.11 -15.87
CA PHE A 15 5.78 -9.13 -14.90
C PHE A 15 5.45 -7.81 -15.58
N GLU A 16 4.33 -7.22 -15.19
CA GLU A 16 3.88 -5.92 -15.68
C GLU A 16 3.78 -4.93 -14.54
N VAL A 17 4.24 -3.71 -14.79
CA VAL A 17 4.14 -2.60 -13.84
C VAL A 17 2.88 -1.79 -14.15
N SER A 18 2.10 -1.49 -13.11
CA SER A 18 0.90 -0.67 -13.22
C SER A 18 1.25 0.79 -13.52
N SER A 19 0.79 1.29 -14.67
CA SER A 19 0.95 2.70 -15.05
C SER A 19 0.30 3.64 -14.04
N GLN A 20 -0.83 3.25 -13.44
CA GLN A 20 -1.50 4.01 -12.39
C GLN A 20 -0.60 4.17 -11.16
N ALA A 21 -0.01 3.07 -10.68
CA ALA A 21 0.86 3.11 -9.50
C ALA A 21 2.14 3.93 -9.76
N VAL A 22 2.70 3.79 -10.97
CA VAL A 22 3.86 4.59 -11.40
C VAL A 22 3.52 6.08 -11.43
N ASN A 23 2.35 6.47 -11.93
CA ASN A 23 1.94 7.87 -11.96
C ASN A 23 1.79 8.46 -10.55
N VAL A 24 1.30 7.68 -9.58
CA VAL A 24 1.27 8.10 -8.17
C VAL A 24 2.69 8.37 -7.68
N LEU A 25 3.63 7.44 -7.92
CA LEU A 25 5.02 7.62 -7.48
C LEU A 25 5.70 8.82 -8.16
N ARG A 26 5.44 9.05 -9.45
CA ARG A 26 5.97 10.20 -10.21
C ARG A 26 5.42 11.54 -9.74
N SER A 27 4.21 11.55 -9.17
CA SER A 27 3.60 12.79 -8.63
C SER A 27 4.22 13.23 -7.30
N LEU A 28 4.99 12.36 -6.64
CA LEU A 28 5.64 12.68 -5.38
C LEU A 28 6.90 13.49 -5.62
N THR A 29 7.11 14.51 -4.78
CA THR A 29 8.31 15.35 -4.80
C THR A 29 9.04 15.21 -3.47
N GLY A 30 10.37 15.05 -3.53
CA GLY A 30 11.19 14.84 -2.34
C GLY A 30 11.33 13.37 -1.93
N PRO A 31 11.87 13.11 -0.72
CA PRO A 31 12.20 11.76 -0.25
C PRO A 31 10.97 10.86 -0.08
N ILE A 32 11.13 9.56 -0.41
CA ILE A 32 10.12 8.53 -0.20
C ILE A 32 10.62 7.54 0.86
N CYS A 33 9.76 7.27 1.83
CA CYS A 33 10.00 6.41 2.98
C CYS A 33 9.22 5.10 2.80
N VAL A 34 9.84 4.05 2.26
CA VAL A 34 9.12 2.81 1.91
C VAL A 34 8.98 1.87 3.10
N VAL A 35 7.74 1.43 3.39
CA VAL A 35 7.45 0.34 4.33
C VAL A 35 6.91 -0.86 3.56
N ALA A 36 7.62 -1.99 3.61
CA ALA A 36 7.24 -3.21 2.91
C ALA A 36 7.03 -4.38 3.88
N VAL A 37 6.03 -5.22 3.60
CA VAL A 37 5.77 -6.48 4.31
C VAL A 37 5.67 -7.60 3.28
N CYS A 38 6.60 -8.55 3.33
CA CYS A 38 6.62 -9.73 2.47
C CYS A 38 6.41 -11.02 3.28
N GLY A 39 6.09 -12.13 2.61
CA GLY A 39 5.89 -13.42 3.27
C GLY A 39 4.77 -14.24 2.63
N ARG A 40 4.64 -15.49 3.08
CA ARG A 40 3.67 -16.46 2.53
C ARG A 40 2.24 -15.93 2.62
N ALA A 41 1.38 -16.39 1.71
CA ALA A 41 -0.04 -16.03 1.74
C ALA A 41 -0.67 -16.39 3.10
N ARG A 42 -1.66 -15.59 3.52
CA ARG A 42 -2.45 -15.79 4.76
C ARG A 42 -1.72 -15.71 6.10
N GLN A 43 -0.53 -15.10 6.16
CA GLN A 43 0.15 -14.77 7.42
C GLN A 43 -0.16 -13.35 7.92
N GLY A 44 -1.37 -12.83 7.69
CA GLY A 44 -1.79 -11.54 8.26
C GLY A 44 -1.11 -10.28 7.73
N LYS A 45 -0.34 -10.33 6.63
CA LYS A 45 0.38 -9.15 6.08
C LYS A 45 -0.51 -7.92 5.85
N SER A 46 -1.65 -8.10 5.16
CA SER A 46 -2.60 -7.00 4.92
C SER A 46 -3.23 -6.48 6.20
N PHE A 47 -3.42 -7.34 7.22
CA PHE A 47 -3.87 -6.92 8.53
C PHE A 47 -2.82 -6.04 9.22
N LEU A 48 -1.55 -6.46 9.24
CA LEU A 48 -0.45 -5.67 9.78
C LEU A 48 -0.33 -4.30 9.08
N LEU A 49 -0.38 -4.26 7.75
CA LEU A 49 -0.35 -3.01 6.98
C LEU A 49 -1.53 -2.10 7.34
N ASN A 50 -2.74 -2.65 7.53
CA ASN A 50 -3.89 -1.86 7.95
C ASN A 50 -3.71 -1.27 9.37
N GLN A 51 -3.10 -2.01 10.30
CA GLN A 51 -2.76 -1.51 11.64
C GLN A 51 -1.71 -0.38 11.58
N LEU A 52 -0.68 -0.54 10.74
CA LEU A 52 0.31 0.51 10.51
C LEU A 52 -0.33 1.77 9.90
N LEU A 53 -1.18 1.61 8.88
CA LEU A 53 -1.91 2.73 8.27
C LEU A 53 -2.78 3.47 9.29
N ALA A 54 -3.45 2.75 10.20
CA ALA A 54 -4.26 3.38 11.25
C ALA A 54 -3.40 4.25 12.19
N ARG A 55 -2.20 3.79 12.56
CA ARG A 55 -1.26 4.59 13.36
C ARG A 55 -0.64 5.75 12.58
N LEU A 56 -0.40 5.55 11.28
CA LEU A 56 0.21 6.55 10.41
C LEU A 56 -0.76 7.68 10.01
N GLN A 57 -2.07 7.42 9.96
CA GLN A 57 -3.07 8.43 9.60
C GLN A 57 -3.60 9.21 10.81
N GLY A 58 -3.24 8.81 12.04
CA GLY A 58 -3.72 9.43 13.29
C GLY A 58 -5.18 9.10 13.62
N PRO A 59 -5.76 9.70 14.68
CA PRO A 59 -7.17 9.53 15.00
C PRO A 59 -8.01 10.03 13.82
N VAL A 60 -8.84 9.14 13.26
CA VAL A 60 -9.76 9.53 12.19
C VAL A 60 -10.85 10.41 12.82
N THR A 61 -10.70 11.72 12.74
CA THR A 61 -11.77 12.69 13.06
C THR A 61 -12.73 12.75 11.88
N GLY A 62 -13.61 11.76 11.79
CA GLY A 62 -14.61 11.66 10.73
C GLY A 62 -15.32 10.31 10.72
N PRO A 63 -16.41 10.17 9.94
CA PRO A 63 -17.16 8.92 9.85
C PRO A 63 -16.24 7.77 9.45
N GLN A 64 -16.47 6.62 10.09
CA GLN A 64 -15.62 5.44 10.09
C GLN A 64 -15.13 5.11 8.67
N PRO A 65 -13.81 4.91 8.45
CA PRO A 65 -13.28 4.69 7.11
C PRO A 65 -13.93 3.47 6.48
N THR A 66 -14.63 3.69 5.37
CA THR A 66 -15.27 2.66 4.57
C THR A 66 -14.25 1.60 4.15
N ALA A 67 -14.70 0.35 3.97
CA ALA A 67 -13.84 -0.80 3.61
C ALA A 67 -12.93 -0.53 2.39
N SER A 68 -13.31 0.42 1.53
CA SER A 68 -12.59 0.91 0.35
C SER A 68 -11.24 1.59 0.65
N ARG A 69 -10.95 1.94 1.91
CA ARG A 69 -9.75 2.69 2.32
C ARG A 69 -8.70 1.81 3.02
N ARG A 70 -8.67 0.50 2.75
CA ARG A 70 -7.76 -0.47 3.38
C ARG A 70 -7.24 -1.49 2.38
N PHE A 71 -6.21 -2.24 2.75
CA PHE A 71 -5.87 -3.47 2.04
C PHE A 71 -6.97 -4.51 2.29
N ALA A 72 -7.41 -5.18 1.23
CA ALA A 72 -8.42 -6.22 1.33
C ALA A 72 -7.93 -7.35 2.25
N VAL A 73 -8.76 -7.68 3.24
CA VAL A 73 -8.58 -8.82 4.14
C VAL A 73 -9.79 -9.72 3.98
N GLY A 74 -9.58 -10.99 3.66
CA GLY A 74 -10.65 -11.98 3.51
C GLY A 74 -10.34 -13.24 4.30
N SER A 75 -11.38 -13.90 4.83
CA SER A 75 -11.30 -15.21 5.49
C SER A 75 -11.22 -16.38 4.51
N THR A 76 -11.37 -16.12 3.21
CA THR A 76 -11.50 -17.14 2.17
C THR A 76 -10.17 -17.68 1.66
N VAL A 77 -10.23 -18.81 0.97
CA VAL A 77 -9.07 -19.53 0.42
C VAL A 77 -8.42 -18.78 -0.76
N LYS A 78 -9.15 -17.89 -1.44
CA LYS A 78 -8.63 -17.12 -2.58
C LYS A 78 -7.62 -16.05 -2.12
N PRO A 79 -6.43 -15.94 -2.75
CA PRO A 79 -5.46 -14.89 -2.42
C PRO A 79 -6.07 -13.50 -2.64
N CYS A 80 -6.10 -12.66 -1.60
CA CYS A 80 -6.58 -11.28 -1.71
C CYS A 80 -5.56 -10.35 -2.38
N THR A 81 -4.28 -10.74 -2.40
CA THR A 81 -3.18 -10.02 -3.07
C THR A 81 -2.26 -11.03 -3.76
N LYS A 82 -2.12 -10.92 -5.08
CA LYS A 82 -1.05 -11.56 -5.87
C LYS A 82 -0.17 -10.44 -6.42
N GLY A 83 1.14 -10.66 -6.50
CA GLY A 83 2.09 -9.62 -6.92
C GLY A 83 2.40 -8.58 -5.83
N LEU A 84 2.88 -7.41 -6.25
CA LEU A 84 3.25 -6.29 -5.36
C LEU A 84 2.16 -5.23 -5.37
N TRP A 85 1.84 -4.72 -4.18
CA TRP A 85 0.79 -3.73 -3.97
C TRP A 85 1.36 -2.50 -3.28
N LEU A 86 0.85 -1.34 -3.66
CA LEU A 86 1.21 -0.03 -3.14
C LEU A 86 0.00 0.61 -2.45
N TRP A 87 0.24 1.34 -1.37
CA TRP A 87 -0.74 2.25 -0.82
C TRP A 87 -0.71 3.57 -1.61
N SER A 88 -1.70 3.80 -2.48
CA SER A 88 -1.72 4.93 -3.43
C SER A 88 -2.04 6.30 -2.82
N ARG A 89 -2.01 6.43 -1.49
CA ARG A 89 -2.21 7.71 -0.78
C ARG A 89 -1.02 7.97 0.13
N PRO A 90 0.05 8.60 -0.40
CA PRO A 90 1.26 8.88 0.36
C PRO A 90 0.96 9.70 1.61
N ILE A 91 1.64 9.40 2.71
CA ILE A 91 1.42 10.02 4.02
C ILE A 91 2.63 10.92 4.32
N PRO A 92 2.48 12.27 4.30
CA PRO A 92 3.57 13.17 4.63
C PRO A 92 4.05 12.97 6.08
N ARG A 93 5.36 12.89 6.28
CA ARG A 93 5.99 12.77 7.59
C ARG A 93 7.21 13.67 7.69
N ARG A 94 7.35 14.33 8.84
CA ARG A 94 8.54 15.13 9.18
C ARG A 94 9.58 14.21 9.81
N LEU A 95 10.76 14.16 9.20
CA LEU A 95 11.92 13.43 9.68
C LEU A 95 12.63 14.21 10.81
N PRO A 96 13.45 13.55 11.65
CA PRO A 96 14.17 14.22 12.74
C PRO A 96 15.09 15.35 12.26
N ASN A 97 15.60 15.26 11.03
CA ASN A 97 16.43 16.29 10.40
C ASN A 97 15.64 17.48 9.84
N GLY A 98 14.33 17.54 10.07
CA GLY A 98 13.45 18.63 9.63
C GLY A 98 12.90 18.50 8.22
N GLN A 99 13.35 17.53 7.42
CA GLN A 99 12.83 17.28 6.06
C GLN A 99 11.47 16.60 6.09
N THR A 100 10.67 16.82 5.03
CA THR A 100 9.42 16.07 4.81
C THR A 100 9.69 14.89 3.88
N CYS A 101 9.21 13.69 4.24
CA CYS A 101 9.15 12.54 3.34
C CYS A 101 7.72 12.05 3.15
N HIS A 102 7.51 11.27 2.09
CA HIS A 102 6.27 10.58 1.80
C HIS A 102 6.40 9.11 2.19
N VAL A 103 5.60 8.66 3.16
CA VAL A 103 5.46 7.25 3.53
C VAL A 103 4.40 6.57 2.67
#